data_AF-A0A2Z4THB4-F1
#
_entry.id   AF-A0A2Z4THB4-F1
#
_cell.length_a   1.000
_cell.length_b   1.000
_cell.length_c   1.000
_cell.angle_alpha   90.00
_cell.angle_beta   90.00
_cell.angle_gamma   90.00
#
_symmetry.space_group_name_H-M   'P 1'
#
loop_
_entity.id
_entity.type
_entity.pdbx_description
1 polymer ?
#
loop_
_entity_poly.entity_id
_entity_poly.type
_entity_poly.pdbx_seq_one_letter_code
_entity_poly.pdbx_strand_id
1 'polypeptide(L)'
;NMAEMHPILWTRITDRKLSNKGVKVAVLSTFEHRSYELADIPMTFVPQTDLAILNFIANYIIQNGKVNQDFVSKNINFKKSATDIGYGLRPTHALEKDATSNGYPGADGKPKGDTGKSDPITFDEYKKFVSEYTAEKVSKLSGVSVKDLNTLAELYADPKVEIVSFWTMGFNQS
;
A
#
# COMPACT_ATOMS: atom_id res chain seq x y z
N ASN A 1 -10.00 -6.70 -8.90
CA ASN A 1 -10.90 -7.36 -9.87
C ASN A 1 -10.87 -6.70 -11.27
N MET A 2 -9.83 -6.93 -12.07
CA MET A 2 -9.78 -6.39 -13.45
C MET A 2 -10.52 -7.28 -14.46
N ALA A 3 -10.56 -8.60 -14.21
CA ALA A 3 -11.24 -9.56 -15.09
C ALA A 3 -12.70 -9.21 -15.35
N GLU A 4 -13.40 -8.65 -14.36
CA GLU A 4 -14.82 -8.31 -14.46
C GLU A 4 -15.06 -6.82 -14.68
N MET A 5 -14.20 -5.95 -14.14
CA MET A 5 -14.44 -4.49 -14.12
C MET A 5 -13.66 -3.72 -15.19
N HIS A 6 -12.58 -4.32 -15.73
CA HIS A 6 -11.80 -3.77 -16.84
C HIS A 6 -11.44 -4.90 -17.83
N PRO A 7 -12.43 -5.65 -18.35
CA PRO A 7 -12.20 -6.92 -19.04
C PRO A 7 -11.25 -6.78 -20.24
N ILE A 8 -11.34 -5.69 -21.02
CA ILE A 8 -10.47 -5.48 -22.19
C ILE A 8 -9.01 -5.21 -21.78
N LEU A 9 -8.78 -4.48 -20.68
CA LEU A 9 -7.42 -4.33 -20.14
C LEU A 9 -6.91 -5.66 -19.58
N TRP A 10 -7.78 -6.44 -18.92
CA TRP A 10 -7.43 -7.77 -18.43
C TRP A 10 -7.08 -8.73 -19.57
N THR A 11 -7.80 -8.70 -20.70
CA THR A 11 -7.46 -9.49 -21.89
C THR A 11 -6.03 -9.19 -22.39
N ARG A 12 -5.60 -7.92 -22.35
CA ARG A 12 -4.22 -7.54 -22.72
C ARG A 12 -3.19 -8.07 -21.72
N ILE A 13 -3.53 -8.09 -20.43
CA ILE A 13 -2.69 -8.70 -19.38
C ILE A 13 -2.59 -10.22 -19.61
N THR A 14 -3.72 -10.88 -19.87
CA THR A 14 -3.80 -12.31 -20.20
C THR A 14 -2.94 -12.64 -21.41
N ASP A 15 -3.06 -11.90 -22.51
CA ASP A 15 -2.24 -12.12 -23.70
C ASP A 15 -0.73 -11.97 -23.41
N ARG A 16 -0.33 -10.89 -22.71
CA ARG A 16 1.07 -10.68 -22.32
C ARG A 16 1.61 -11.83 -21.48
N LYS A 17 0.83 -12.29 -20.49
CA LYS A 17 1.19 -13.38 -19.58
C LYS A 17 1.29 -14.72 -20.30
N LEU A 18 0.29 -15.09 -21.09
CA LEU A 18 0.23 -16.40 -21.76
C LEU A 18 1.25 -16.52 -22.89
N SER A 19 1.57 -15.41 -23.56
CA SER A 19 2.57 -15.37 -24.64
C SER A 19 4.02 -15.24 -24.13
N ASN A 20 4.26 -15.04 -22.83
CA ASN A 20 5.61 -14.84 -22.27
C ASN A 20 5.81 -15.54 -20.92
N LYS A 21 6.59 -16.63 -20.90
CA LYS A 21 6.83 -17.46 -19.70
C LYS A 21 7.47 -16.71 -18.51
N GLY A 22 8.18 -15.60 -18.76
CA GLY A 22 8.83 -14.80 -17.73
C GLY A 22 7.93 -13.78 -17.03
N VAL A 23 6.73 -13.52 -17.55
CA VAL A 23 5.79 -12.56 -16.95
C VAL A 23 5.11 -13.19 -15.74
N LYS A 24 4.99 -12.43 -14.65
CA LYS A 24 4.28 -12.82 -13.43
C LYS A 24 3.07 -11.91 -13.20
N VAL A 25 1.98 -12.50 -12.71
CA VAL A 25 0.76 -11.78 -12.33
C VAL A 25 0.49 -12.04 -10.84
N ALA A 26 0.61 -10.99 -10.03
CA ALA A 26 0.21 -11.02 -8.63
C ALA A 26 -1.18 -10.37 -8.48
N VAL A 27 -2.09 -11.04 -7.77
CA VAL A 27 -3.44 -10.53 -7.52
C VAL A 27 -3.70 -10.54 -6.02
N LEU A 28 -3.82 -9.34 -5.45
CA LEU A 28 -4.21 -9.14 -4.06
C LEU A 28 -5.68 -8.74 -4.03
N SER A 29 -6.48 -9.37 -3.16
CA SER A 29 -7.89 -9.03 -2.95
C SER A 29 -8.34 -9.39 -1.53
N THR A 30 -9.47 -8.84 -1.08
CA THR A 30 -10.08 -9.23 0.20
C THR A 30 -10.97 -10.49 0.10
N PHE A 31 -11.23 -10.93 -1.14
CA PHE A 31 -11.92 -12.17 -1.46
C PHE A 31 -11.47 -12.68 -2.83
N GLU A 32 -11.57 -13.98 -3.04
CA GLU A 32 -11.25 -14.60 -4.32
C GLU A 32 -12.30 -14.27 -5.40
N HIS A 33 -11.83 -13.98 -6.61
CA HIS A 33 -12.65 -13.61 -7.77
C HIS A 33 -11.92 -13.98 -9.07
N ARG A 34 -12.57 -13.86 -10.24
CA ARG A 34 -12.06 -14.34 -11.54
C ARG A 34 -10.63 -13.91 -11.91
N SER A 35 -10.14 -12.77 -11.41
CA SER A 35 -8.74 -12.39 -11.66
C SER A 35 -7.70 -13.35 -11.02
N TYR A 36 -8.09 -14.16 -10.03
CA TYR A 36 -7.22 -15.17 -9.41
C TYR A 36 -6.85 -16.29 -10.38
N GLU A 37 -7.70 -16.57 -11.37
CA GLU A 37 -7.50 -17.65 -12.35
C GLU A 37 -6.23 -17.46 -13.19
N LEU A 38 -5.75 -16.23 -13.38
CA LEU A 38 -4.50 -15.92 -14.09
C LEU A 38 -3.30 -15.71 -13.14
N ALA A 39 -3.55 -15.57 -11.84
CA ALA A 39 -2.53 -15.13 -10.89
C ALA A 39 -1.49 -16.24 -10.63
N ASP A 40 -0.20 -15.91 -10.78
CA ASP A 40 0.88 -16.74 -10.24
C ASP A 40 0.98 -16.62 -8.71
N ILE A 41 0.61 -15.44 -8.20
CA ILE A 41 0.75 -15.07 -6.79
C ILE A 41 -0.60 -14.49 -6.32
N PRO A 42 -1.61 -15.34 -6.07
CA PRO A 42 -2.86 -14.92 -5.46
C PRO A 42 -2.66 -14.68 -3.96
N MET A 43 -3.18 -13.58 -3.44
CA MET A 43 -3.16 -13.30 -2.00
C MET A 43 -4.50 -12.72 -1.54
N THR A 44 -5.14 -13.41 -0.61
CA THR A 44 -6.31 -12.89 0.09
C THR A 44 -5.85 -12.23 1.39
N PHE A 45 -6.21 -10.95 1.59
CA PHE A 45 -5.79 -10.17 2.75
C PHE A 45 -6.98 -9.57 3.51
N VAL A 46 -6.80 -9.32 4.81
CA VAL A 46 -7.80 -8.68 5.68
C VAL A 46 -8.02 -7.21 5.24
N PRO A 47 -9.26 -6.70 5.15
CA PRO A 47 -9.52 -5.31 4.78
C PRO A 47 -8.70 -4.29 5.60
N GLN A 48 -8.31 -3.18 4.97
CA GLN A 48 -7.44 -2.12 5.52
C GLN A 48 -5.97 -2.49 5.76
N THR A 49 -5.57 -3.74 5.54
CA THR A 49 -4.19 -4.18 5.83
C THR A 49 -3.23 -4.02 4.64
N ASP A 50 -3.72 -3.54 3.51
CA ASP A 50 -2.91 -3.11 2.37
C ASP A 50 -1.93 -1.99 2.76
N LEU A 51 -2.31 -1.06 3.64
CA LEU A 51 -1.41 -0.05 4.21
C LEU A 51 -0.18 -0.69 4.89
N ALA A 52 -0.38 -1.81 5.59
CA ALA A 52 0.73 -2.53 6.21
C ALA A 52 1.58 -3.26 5.17
N ILE A 53 0.95 -3.87 4.16
CA ILE A 53 1.65 -4.55 3.05
C ILE A 53 2.52 -3.56 2.27
N LEU A 54 2.00 -2.38 1.93
CA LEU A 54 2.76 -1.34 1.21
C LEU A 54 3.98 -0.86 2.01
N ASN A 55 3.80 -0.58 3.31
CA ASN A 55 4.92 -0.19 4.17
C ASN A 55 5.95 -1.33 4.34
N PHE A 56 5.49 -2.58 4.38
CA PHE A 56 6.38 -3.73 4.38
C PHE A 56 7.22 -3.84 3.10
N ILE A 57 6.64 -3.64 1.91
CA ILE A 57 7.40 -3.64 0.65
C ILE A 57 8.48 -2.56 0.69
N ALA A 58 8.15 -1.34 1.15
CA ALA A 58 9.12 -0.26 1.30
C ALA A 58 10.25 -0.63 2.28
N ASN A 59 9.90 -1.19 3.45
CA ASN A 59 10.87 -1.69 4.41
C ASN A 59 11.78 -2.76 3.79
N TYR A 60 11.20 -3.73 3.07
CA TYR A 60 11.93 -4.80 2.41
C TYR A 60 12.97 -4.25 1.42
N ILE A 61 12.59 -3.32 0.54
CA ILE A 61 13.51 -2.68 -0.41
C ILE A 61 14.70 -2.03 0.31
N ILE A 62 14.42 -1.33 1.43
CA ILE A 62 15.45 -0.64 2.21
C ILE A 62 16.38 -1.63 2.93
N GLN A 63 15.83 -2.65 3.61
CA GLN A 63 16.64 -3.62 4.36
C GLN A 63 17.52 -4.47 3.44
N ASN A 64 17.08 -4.72 2.21
CA ASN A 64 17.83 -5.50 1.22
C ASN A 64 18.77 -4.66 0.34
N GLY A 65 18.93 -3.36 0.64
CA GLY A 65 19.83 -2.47 -0.12
C GLY A 65 19.42 -2.27 -1.58
N LYS A 66 18.13 -2.41 -1.90
CA LYS A 66 17.58 -2.36 -3.27
C LYS A 66 17.07 -0.97 -3.66
N VAL A 67 17.32 0.04 -2.84
CA VAL A 67 16.97 1.42 -3.11
C VAL A 67 17.78 1.95 -4.30
N ASN A 68 17.13 2.51 -5.31
CA ASN A 68 17.80 3.26 -6.35
C ASN A 68 18.26 4.62 -5.80
N GLN A 69 19.47 4.64 -5.24
CA GLN A 69 20.02 5.82 -4.55
C GLN A 69 20.15 7.05 -5.45
N ASP A 70 20.56 6.86 -6.71
CA ASP A 70 20.71 7.97 -7.66
C ASP A 70 19.37 8.63 -7.98
N PHE A 71 18.35 7.81 -8.23
CA PHE A 71 17.01 8.33 -8.50
C PHE A 71 16.40 9.02 -7.27
N VAL A 72 16.49 8.38 -6.10
CA VAL A 72 15.94 8.93 -4.85
C VAL A 72 16.60 10.26 -4.49
N SER A 73 17.93 10.35 -4.54
CA SER A 73 18.66 11.57 -4.18
C SER A 73 18.38 12.76 -5.09
N LYS A 74 18.05 12.52 -6.37
CA LYS A 74 17.80 13.58 -7.36
C LYS A 74 16.33 13.98 -7.51
N ASN A 75 15.40 13.07 -7.25
CA ASN A 75 14.01 13.24 -7.68
C ASN A 75 12.96 13.10 -6.57
N ILE A 76 13.34 12.68 -5.35
CA ILE A 76 12.38 12.33 -4.29
C ILE A 76 12.58 13.20 -3.05
N ASN A 77 11.46 13.68 -2.50
CA ASN A 77 11.39 14.26 -1.17
C ASN A 77 10.56 13.35 -0.26
N PHE A 78 10.91 13.28 1.03
CA PHE A 78 10.17 12.52 2.02
C PHE A 78 9.36 13.46 2.91
N LYS A 79 8.14 13.05 3.24
CA LYS A 79 7.26 13.77 4.17
C LYS A 79 6.55 12.81 5.12
N LYS A 80 6.21 13.30 6.29
CA LYS A 80 5.38 12.60 7.28
C LYS A 80 4.08 13.37 7.48
N SER A 81 2.97 12.68 7.21
CA SER A 81 1.64 13.28 7.34
C SER A 81 1.06 13.12 8.74
N ALA A 82 0.09 13.96 9.08
CA ALA A 82 -0.70 13.82 10.28
C ALA A 82 -1.36 12.43 10.36
N THR A 83 -1.42 11.88 11.57
CA THR A 83 -2.08 10.60 11.87
C THR A 83 -3.32 10.86 12.71
N ASP A 84 -4.15 9.84 12.90
CA ASP A 84 -5.33 9.93 13.78
C ASP A 84 -6.29 11.04 13.34
N ILE A 85 -6.69 10.96 12.08
CA ILE A 85 -7.43 11.97 11.33
C ILE A 85 -8.95 11.78 11.34
N GLY A 86 -9.47 10.85 12.14
CA GLY A 86 -10.88 10.45 12.11
C GLY A 86 -11.25 9.67 10.85
N TYR A 87 -12.55 9.63 10.54
CA TYR A 87 -13.18 8.87 9.45
C TYR A 87 -14.17 9.73 8.63
N GLY A 88 -14.20 11.05 8.84
CA GLY A 88 -15.12 11.96 8.15
C GLY A 88 -16.60 11.79 8.55
N LEU A 89 -16.88 11.16 9.70
CA LEU A 89 -18.24 11.04 10.22
C LEU A 89 -18.72 12.38 10.82
N ARG A 90 -19.96 12.42 11.32
CA ARG A 90 -20.46 13.59 12.05
C ARG A 90 -19.57 13.87 13.27
N PRO A 91 -19.29 15.14 13.63
CA PRO A 91 -18.35 15.49 14.70
C PRO A 91 -18.78 15.00 16.09
N THR A 92 -20.05 14.66 16.28
CA THR A 92 -20.58 14.08 17.51
C THR A 92 -20.31 12.58 17.66
N HIS A 93 -19.90 11.90 16.57
CA HIS A 93 -19.59 10.49 16.58
C HIS A 93 -18.31 10.22 17.38
N ALA A 94 -18.27 9.13 18.17
CA ALA A 94 -17.15 8.82 19.06
C ALA A 94 -15.79 8.79 18.32
N LEU A 95 -15.74 8.08 17.19
CA LEU A 95 -14.52 7.98 16.37
C LEU A 95 -13.99 9.32 15.85
N GLU A 96 -14.86 10.31 15.63
CA GLU A 96 -14.43 11.66 15.25
C GLU A 96 -13.99 12.44 16.47
N LYS A 97 -14.81 12.41 17.51
CA LYS A 97 -14.56 13.14 18.75
C LYS A 97 -13.20 12.80 19.33
N ASP A 98 -12.84 11.51 19.29
CA ASP A 98 -11.62 10.99 19.90
C ASP A 98 -10.38 11.25 19.04
N ALA A 99 -10.52 11.32 17.72
CA ALA A 99 -9.42 11.57 16.79
C ALA A 99 -8.73 12.93 17.03
N THR A 100 -7.41 12.93 17.10
CA THR A 100 -6.60 14.10 17.47
C THR A 100 -6.44 15.13 16.35
N SER A 101 -6.65 14.74 15.09
CA SER A 101 -6.45 15.61 13.92
C SER A 101 -7.59 15.53 12.90
N ASN A 102 -8.85 15.51 13.35
CA ASN A 102 -10.04 15.35 12.50
C ASN A 102 -10.45 16.59 11.66
N GLY A 103 -9.82 17.74 11.88
CA GLY A 103 -10.08 18.98 11.14
C GLY A 103 -11.43 19.67 11.44
N TYR A 104 -12.28 19.13 12.31
CA TYR A 104 -13.54 19.77 12.70
C TYR A 104 -13.31 20.95 13.66
N PRO A 105 -14.16 22.00 13.60
CA PRO A 105 -14.09 23.11 14.56
C PRO A 105 -14.32 22.63 16.01
N GLY A 106 -13.39 22.98 16.90
CA GLY A 106 -13.53 22.81 18.35
C GLY A 106 -14.42 23.87 18.98
N ALA A 107 -14.50 23.86 20.32
CA ALA A 107 -15.28 24.83 21.09
C ALA A 107 -14.79 26.29 20.91
N ASP A 108 -13.53 26.47 20.53
CA ASP A 108 -12.90 27.75 20.20
C ASP A 108 -13.09 28.15 18.71
N GLY A 109 -13.84 27.35 17.94
CA GLY A 109 -14.11 27.57 16.51
C GLY A 109 -12.96 27.20 15.58
N LYS A 110 -11.83 26.68 16.08
CA LYS A 110 -10.67 26.31 15.27
C LYS A 110 -10.66 24.83 14.91
N PRO A 111 -10.17 24.44 13.72
CA PRO A 111 -9.98 23.03 13.37
C PRO A 111 -9.12 22.28 14.39
N LYS A 112 -9.56 21.07 14.77
CA LYS A 112 -8.76 20.15 15.59
C LYS A 112 -7.70 19.49 14.69
N GLY A 113 -6.50 20.08 14.69
CA GLY A 113 -5.40 19.65 13.82
C GLY A 113 -5.63 20.02 12.35
N ASP A 114 -4.81 19.45 11.48
CA ASP A 114 -4.87 19.62 10.03
C ASP A 114 -4.64 18.26 9.38
N THR A 115 -5.72 17.67 8.84
CA THR A 115 -5.73 16.34 8.21
C THR A 115 -4.81 16.27 6.99
N GLY A 116 -4.56 17.41 6.33
CA GLY A 116 -3.68 17.52 5.17
C GLY A 116 -2.24 17.87 5.52
N LYS A 117 -1.93 18.09 6.81
CA LYS A 117 -0.59 18.49 7.23
C LYS A 117 0.43 17.40 6.90
N SER A 118 1.51 17.81 6.25
CA SER A 118 2.61 16.93 5.88
C SER A 118 3.94 17.66 6.02
N ASP A 119 4.73 17.26 7.02
CA ASP A 119 5.99 17.89 7.36
C ASP A 119 7.15 17.17 6.63
N PRO A 120 8.14 17.89 6.08
CA PRO A 120 9.33 17.28 5.50
C PRO A 120 10.07 16.40 6.52
N ILE A 121 10.55 15.25 6.08
CA ILE A 121 11.41 14.37 6.87
C ILE A 121 12.62 13.93 6.03
N THR A 122 13.64 13.44 6.70
CA THR A 122 14.80 12.80 6.06
C THR A 122 14.47 11.38 5.61
N PHE A 123 15.29 10.84 4.70
CA PHE A 123 15.19 9.44 4.30
C PHE A 123 15.45 8.48 5.49
N ASP A 124 16.34 8.84 6.41
CA ASP A 124 16.62 8.02 7.60
C ASP A 124 15.43 7.96 8.57
N GLU A 125 14.70 9.07 8.73
CA GLU A 125 13.44 9.08 9.48
C GLU A 125 12.36 8.22 8.81
N TYR A 126 12.27 8.27 7.47
CA TYR A 126 11.38 7.39 6.71
C TYR A 126 11.75 5.91 6.88
N LYS A 127 13.05 5.58 6.76
CA LYS A 127 13.57 4.23 7.02
C LYS A 127 13.21 3.74 8.41
N LYS A 128 13.38 4.58 9.43
CA LYS A 128 13.00 4.26 10.81
C LYS A 128 11.49 4.00 10.92
N PHE A 129 10.66 4.81 10.29
CA PHE A 129 9.21 4.63 10.29
C PHE A 129 8.79 3.28 9.67
N VAL A 130 9.26 2.97 8.45
CA VAL A 130 8.85 1.72 7.80
C VAL A 130 9.47 0.47 8.44
N SER A 131 10.57 0.61 9.20
CA SER A 131 11.20 -0.51 9.90
C SER A 131 10.27 -1.26 10.87
N GLU A 132 9.23 -0.59 11.37
CA GLU A 132 8.23 -1.21 12.24
C GLU A 132 7.34 -2.23 11.52
N TYR A 133 7.30 -2.24 10.19
CA TYR A 133 6.50 -3.12 9.37
C TYR A 133 7.34 -4.33 8.95
N THR A 134 7.62 -5.23 9.90
CA THR A 134 8.32 -6.50 9.62
C THR A 134 7.40 -7.52 8.96
N ALA A 135 7.97 -8.54 8.31
CA ALA A 135 7.18 -9.57 7.64
C ALA A 135 6.22 -10.28 8.60
N GLU A 136 6.65 -10.54 9.84
CA GLU A 136 5.86 -11.22 10.86
C GLU A 136 4.71 -10.35 11.35
N LYS A 137 4.97 -9.06 11.62
CA LYS A 137 3.93 -8.11 12.03
C LYS A 137 2.88 -7.98 10.93
N VAL A 138 3.32 -7.78 9.69
CA VAL A 138 2.40 -7.59 8.56
C VAL A 138 1.65 -8.88 8.24
N SER A 139 2.30 -10.04 8.31
CA SER A 139 1.63 -11.33 8.15
C SER A 139 0.52 -11.54 9.19
N LYS A 140 0.80 -11.22 10.45
CA LYS A 140 -0.20 -11.28 11.53
C LYS A 140 -1.37 -10.34 11.30
N LEU A 141 -1.13 -9.13 10.78
CA LEU A 141 -2.18 -8.15 10.52
C LEU A 141 -3.03 -8.54 9.31
N SER A 142 -2.38 -8.86 8.19
CA SER A 142 -3.04 -9.04 6.90
C SER A 142 -3.59 -10.44 6.67
N GLY A 143 -3.13 -11.43 7.44
CA GLY A 143 -3.43 -12.85 7.20
C GLY A 143 -2.66 -13.45 6.02
N VAL A 144 -1.83 -12.67 5.32
CA VAL A 144 -0.96 -13.15 4.22
C VAL A 144 0.27 -13.81 4.80
N SER A 145 0.73 -14.92 4.22
CA SER A 145 1.92 -15.62 4.71
C SER A 145 3.20 -14.78 4.53
N VAL A 146 4.18 -14.93 5.43
CA VAL A 146 5.50 -14.30 5.29
C VAL A 146 6.17 -14.63 3.95
N LYS A 147 6.02 -15.88 3.50
CA LYS A 147 6.54 -16.34 2.20
C LYS A 147 5.96 -15.52 1.05
N ASP A 148 4.64 -15.35 1.04
CA ASP A 148 3.95 -14.64 -0.04
C ASP A 148 4.29 -13.15 0.01
N LEU A 149 4.30 -12.53 1.20
CA LEU A 149 4.75 -11.15 1.39
C LEU A 149 6.17 -10.93 0.83
N ASN A 150 7.13 -11.79 1.19
CA ASN A 150 8.50 -11.72 0.67
C ASN A 150 8.54 -11.91 -0.85
N THR A 151 7.72 -12.82 -1.40
CA THR A 151 7.64 -13.05 -2.85
C THR A 151 7.16 -11.81 -3.58
N LEU A 152 6.14 -11.12 -3.06
CA LEU A 152 5.66 -9.85 -3.63
C LEU A 152 6.69 -8.74 -3.50
N ALA A 153 7.31 -8.59 -2.33
CA ALA A 153 8.29 -7.54 -2.09
C ALA A 153 9.54 -7.71 -2.97
N GLU A 154 9.99 -8.94 -3.21
CA GLU A 154 11.12 -9.22 -4.10
C GLU A 154 10.84 -8.78 -5.54
N LEU A 155 9.59 -8.90 -6.03
CA LEU A 155 9.23 -8.37 -7.36
C LEU A 155 9.55 -6.87 -7.45
N TYR A 156 9.16 -6.09 -6.44
CA TYR A 156 9.44 -4.65 -6.36
C TYR A 156 10.91 -4.30 -6.12
N ALA A 157 11.67 -5.23 -5.56
CA ALA A 157 13.05 -5.00 -5.16
C ALA A 157 14.07 -5.40 -6.26
N ASP A 158 13.68 -6.24 -7.23
CA ASP A 158 14.55 -6.61 -8.34
C ASP A 158 14.57 -5.54 -9.45
N PRO A 159 15.69 -4.81 -9.66
CA PRO A 159 15.78 -3.77 -10.69
C PRO A 159 15.68 -4.31 -12.13
N LYS A 160 15.73 -5.63 -12.33
CA LYS A 160 15.56 -6.27 -13.65
C LYS A 160 14.10 -6.56 -13.99
N VAL A 161 13.19 -6.39 -13.03
CA VAL A 161 11.76 -6.63 -13.22
C VAL A 161 11.05 -5.31 -13.45
N GLU A 162 10.45 -5.16 -14.63
CA GLU A 162 9.57 -4.04 -14.94
C GLU A 162 8.18 -4.29 -14.33
N ILE A 163 7.72 -3.37 -13.48
CA ILE A 163 6.46 -3.51 -12.75
C ILE A 163 5.44 -2.46 -13.19
N VAL A 164 4.20 -2.92 -13.34
CA VAL A 164 3.03 -2.05 -13.43
C VAL A 164 2.09 -2.41 -12.28
N SER A 165 1.82 -1.45 -11.41
CA SER A 165 0.87 -1.60 -10.30
C SER A 165 -0.51 -1.10 -10.72
N PHE A 166 -1.52 -1.95 -10.61
CA PHE A 166 -2.92 -1.58 -10.87
C PHE A 166 -3.70 -1.52 -9.56
N TRP A 167 -4.49 -0.48 -9.39
CA TRP A 167 -5.51 -0.38 -8.34
C TRP A 167 -6.79 0.23 -8.91
N THR A 168 -7.91 0.06 -8.22
CA THR A 168 -9.20 0.67 -8.57
C THR A 168 -9.87 1.21 -7.31
N MET A 169 -11.13 0.85 -7.05
CA MET A 169 -11.88 1.35 -5.90
C MET A 169 -11.36 0.81 -4.56
N GLY A 170 -10.66 -0.33 -4.54
CA GLY A 170 -10.11 -0.89 -3.30
C GLY A 170 -9.15 0.05 -2.56
N PHE A 171 -8.41 0.90 -3.28
CA PHE A 171 -7.55 1.92 -2.67
C PHE A 171 -8.23 3.29 -2.52
N ASN A 172 -9.25 3.57 -3.34
CA ASN A 172 -9.89 4.89 -3.35
C ASN A 172 -11.08 4.99 -2.37
N GLN A 173 -11.64 3.84 -1.97
CA GLN A 173 -12.78 3.71 -1.06
C GLN A 173 -12.39 2.83 0.13
N SER A 174 -11.31 3.23 0.80
CA SER A 174 -10.75 2.62 2.02
C SER A 174 -10.94 3.49 3.25
#